data_AF-G0W607-F1
#
_entry.id   AF-G0W607-F1
#
_cell.length_a   1.000
_cell.length_b   1.000
_cell.length_c   1.000
_cell.angle_alpha   90.00
_cell.angle_beta   90.00
_cell.angle_gamma   90.00
#
_symmetry.space_group_name_H-M   'P 1'
#
loop_
_entity.id
_entity.type
_entity.pdbx_description
1 polymer ?
#
loop_
_entity_poly.entity_id
_entity_poly.type
_entity_poly.pdbx_seq_one_letter_code
_entity_poly.pdbx_strand_id
1 'polypeptide(L)'
;MNVQEYIDNQAALEEEARAAMPWEPKKCTYEMGSIRQQIFACRTHENIGICYSCSVMCHTKCDIVELFTKRNFTCDCGTERDKMIKEHNCKCDVRKNVENDIASLSNKYGQNFKGLFCSCSTEYDPDSKAVMLQCVLGIECDEDWYHDSCIMGIDDSKKDAQVRIDDPVSGESTIEGFPHLDSFDAFICWKCISKYDYYFKRILSHHASDKIIQCKLGRDSEIIPDKINENGKRVIEEGQNNGEYSVFLKSDYSKEFKTLKAKLEKDDKLFIFLDKIAPFLIEDDPIYEPAAEPEDDTDIIQLVSKILQNGASVGGVVDTMVTFNSMKTKLNEYLKSFAENNRVVKEEDVKNFFRSVEE
;
A
#
# COMPACT_ATOMS: atom_id res chain seq x y z
N MET A 1 -26.65 -24.09 2.43
CA MET A 1 -26.21 -22.99 3.30
C MET A 1 -27.41 -22.58 4.13
N ASN A 2 -27.30 -22.69 5.45
CA ASN A 2 -28.35 -22.28 6.39
C ASN A 2 -28.40 -20.74 6.45
N VAL A 3 -29.55 -20.15 6.81
CA VAL A 3 -29.73 -18.70 6.94
C VAL A 3 -28.78 -18.12 7.99
N GLN A 4 -28.58 -18.84 9.09
CA GLN A 4 -27.63 -18.43 10.14
C GLN A 4 -26.20 -18.40 9.60
N GLU A 5 -25.78 -19.44 8.87
CA GLU A 5 -24.47 -19.48 8.20
C GLU A 5 -24.30 -18.34 7.20
N TYR A 6 -25.36 -17.90 6.52
CA TYR A 6 -25.30 -16.78 5.58
C TYR A 6 -25.09 -15.44 6.29
N ILE A 7 -25.84 -15.18 7.36
CA ILE A 7 -25.73 -13.95 8.15
C ILE A 7 -24.36 -13.87 8.81
N ASP A 8 -23.91 -14.98 9.41
CA ASP A 8 -22.61 -15.03 10.07
C ASP A 8 -21.47 -14.86 9.05
N ASN A 9 -21.61 -15.43 7.85
CA ASN A 9 -20.64 -15.25 6.77
C ASN A 9 -20.64 -13.80 6.22
N GLN A 10 -21.80 -13.15 6.10
CA GLN A 10 -21.85 -11.73 5.71
C GLN A 10 -21.20 -10.83 6.77
N ALA A 11 -21.49 -11.05 8.05
CA ALA A 11 -20.89 -10.28 9.13
C ALA A 11 -19.36 -10.50 9.19
N ALA A 12 -18.89 -11.74 8.98
CA ALA A 12 -17.46 -12.04 8.91
C ALA A 12 -16.77 -11.33 7.75
N LEU A 13 -17.38 -11.33 6.55
CA LEU A 13 -16.86 -10.63 5.38
C LEU A 13 -16.87 -9.11 5.55
N GLU A 14 -17.89 -8.55 6.20
CA GLU A 14 -17.96 -7.12 6.51
C GLU A 14 -16.88 -6.70 7.52
N GLU A 15 -16.62 -7.53 8.53
CA GLU A 15 -15.57 -7.29 9.53
C GLU A 15 -14.17 -7.41 8.90
N GLU A 16 -13.95 -8.43 8.06
CA GLU A 16 -12.71 -8.60 7.29
C GLU A 16 -12.47 -7.41 6.35
N ALA A 17 -13.52 -6.95 5.66
CA ALA A 17 -13.45 -5.77 4.80
C ALA A 17 -13.13 -4.50 5.60
N ARG A 18 -13.72 -4.31 6.79
CA ARG A 18 -13.42 -3.17 7.66
C ARG A 18 -11.99 -3.22 8.23
N ALA A 19 -11.48 -4.42 8.51
CA ALA A 19 -10.11 -4.61 8.95
C ALA A 19 -9.09 -4.28 7.84
N ALA A 20 -9.40 -4.65 6.60
CA ALA A 20 -8.55 -4.37 5.43
C ALA A 20 -8.68 -2.91 4.93
N MET A 21 -9.87 -2.33 5.04
CA MET A 21 -10.22 -0.99 4.53
C MET A 21 -10.85 -0.15 5.66
N PRO A 22 -10.02 0.37 6.58
CA PRO A 22 -10.49 0.95 7.84
C PRO A 22 -11.14 2.34 7.70
N TRP A 23 -10.92 3.03 6.57
CA TRP A 23 -11.35 4.42 6.40
C TRP A 23 -12.56 4.57 5.47
N GLU A 24 -13.37 5.59 5.72
CA GLU A 24 -14.46 5.92 4.80
C GLU A 24 -13.95 6.62 3.52
N PRO A 25 -14.36 6.14 2.33
CA PRO A 25 -13.84 6.63 1.05
C PRO A 25 -14.50 7.94 0.59
N LYS A 26 -14.59 8.94 1.48
CA LYS A 26 -15.32 10.21 1.25
C LYS A 26 -14.50 11.30 0.55
N LYS A 27 -13.17 11.20 0.52
CA LYS A 27 -12.29 12.29 0.06
C LYS A 27 -11.21 11.82 -0.92
N CYS A 28 -11.21 12.38 -2.13
CA CYS A 28 -10.15 12.17 -3.10
C CYS A 28 -8.98 13.11 -2.83
N THR A 29 -7.76 12.60 -2.95
CA THR A 29 -6.53 13.33 -2.60
C THR A 29 -5.97 14.19 -3.73
N TYR A 30 -6.60 14.24 -4.91
CA TYR A 30 -6.14 15.07 -6.03
C TYR A 30 -5.88 16.53 -5.62
N GLU A 31 -6.81 17.14 -4.88
CA GLU A 31 -6.71 18.54 -4.46
C GLU A 31 -5.63 18.79 -3.40
N MET A 32 -5.13 17.72 -2.76
CA MET A 32 -4.00 17.79 -1.83
C MET A 32 -2.65 17.85 -2.56
N GLY A 33 -2.66 17.59 -3.87
CA GLY A 33 -1.47 17.58 -4.70
C GLY A 33 -0.55 16.39 -4.41
N SER A 34 0.75 16.63 -4.55
CA SER A 34 1.80 15.63 -4.44
C SER A 34 2.09 15.33 -2.97
N ILE A 35 1.59 14.20 -2.48
CA ILE A 35 1.73 13.74 -1.08
C ILE A 35 2.23 12.29 -1.03
N ARG A 36 2.63 11.83 0.16
CA ARG A 36 2.81 10.39 0.41
C ARG A 36 1.48 9.78 0.85
N GLN A 37 1.01 8.77 0.14
CA GLN A 37 -0.29 8.14 0.40
C GLN A 37 -0.34 6.72 -0.15
N GLN A 38 -1.32 5.92 0.28
CA GLN A 38 -1.65 4.64 -0.36
C GLN A 38 -2.15 4.88 -1.79
N ILE A 39 -1.56 4.17 -2.75
CA ILE A 39 -1.87 4.28 -4.18
C ILE A 39 -2.30 2.91 -4.72
N PHE A 40 -3.29 2.94 -5.60
CA PHE A 40 -3.73 1.80 -6.38
C PHE A 40 -3.48 2.08 -7.86
N ALA A 41 -2.93 1.12 -8.58
CA ALA A 41 -2.81 1.18 -10.01
C ALA A 41 -4.11 0.67 -10.65
N CYS A 42 -4.76 1.49 -11.48
CA CYS A 42 -5.90 1.03 -12.27
C CYS A 42 -5.47 0.64 -13.68
N ARG A 43 -5.36 -0.66 -13.93
CA ARG A 43 -4.93 -1.22 -15.23
C ARG A 43 -6.00 -1.04 -16.31
N THR A 44 -7.28 -1.09 -15.91
CA THR A 44 -8.42 -0.83 -16.82
C THR A 44 -8.38 0.57 -17.44
N HIS A 45 -7.92 1.57 -16.69
CA HIS A 45 -7.86 2.96 -17.12
C HIS A 45 -6.45 3.36 -17.59
N GLU A 46 -5.77 2.49 -18.36
CA GLU A 46 -4.42 2.74 -18.89
C GLU A 46 -3.31 2.90 -17.83
N ASN A 47 -3.36 2.15 -16.73
CA ASN A 47 -2.32 2.11 -15.68
C ASN A 47 -2.15 3.44 -14.94
N ILE A 48 -3.25 4.14 -14.65
CA ILE A 48 -3.24 5.34 -13.80
C ILE A 48 -3.05 5.01 -12.33
N GLY A 49 -2.60 5.99 -11.53
CA GLY A 49 -2.57 5.88 -10.08
C GLY A 49 -3.74 6.58 -9.42
N ILE A 50 -4.46 5.88 -8.56
CA ILE A 50 -5.63 6.42 -7.86
C ILE A 50 -5.47 6.27 -6.35
N CYS A 51 -6.05 7.22 -5.59
CA CYS A 51 -6.07 7.16 -4.14
C CYS A 51 -7.09 6.13 -3.63
N TYR A 52 -6.98 5.77 -2.35
CA TYR A 52 -7.90 4.89 -1.63
C TYR A 52 -9.38 5.18 -1.89
N SER A 53 -9.84 6.42 -1.71
CA SER A 53 -11.26 6.73 -1.89
C SER A 53 -11.75 6.46 -3.32
N CYS A 54 -10.90 6.71 -4.32
CA CYS A 54 -11.24 6.47 -5.72
C CYS A 54 -11.19 4.97 -6.09
N SER A 55 -10.33 4.17 -5.46
CA SER A 55 -10.33 2.72 -5.69
C SER A 55 -11.65 2.09 -5.25
N VAL A 56 -12.26 2.60 -4.18
CA VAL A 56 -13.54 2.12 -3.66
C VAL A 56 -14.73 2.76 -4.38
N MET A 57 -14.74 4.07 -4.63
CA MET A 57 -15.93 4.78 -5.12
C MET A 57 -16.05 4.86 -6.64
N CYS A 58 -14.93 4.90 -7.37
CA CYS A 58 -14.92 5.12 -8.81
C CYS A 58 -14.47 3.87 -9.58
N HIS A 59 -13.51 3.11 -9.02
CA HIS A 59 -12.82 2.02 -9.70
C HIS A 59 -13.11 0.64 -9.10
N THR A 60 -14.22 0.48 -8.37
CA THR A 60 -14.63 -0.76 -7.68
C THR A 60 -14.71 -1.97 -8.62
N LYS A 61 -15.03 -1.74 -9.89
CA LYS A 61 -15.21 -2.79 -10.92
C LYS A 61 -14.02 -2.89 -11.87
N CYS A 62 -12.93 -2.20 -11.57
CA CYS A 62 -11.73 -2.20 -12.39
C CYS A 62 -10.74 -3.25 -11.92
N ASP A 63 -9.86 -3.64 -12.82
CA ASP A 63 -8.63 -4.33 -12.48
C ASP A 63 -7.69 -3.33 -11.80
N ILE A 64 -7.59 -3.43 -10.47
CA ILE A 64 -6.77 -2.58 -9.62
C ILE A 64 -5.71 -3.41 -8.90
N VAL A 65 -4.51 -2.86 -8.79
CA VAL A 65 -3.40 -3.45 -8.03
C VAL A 65 -2.98 -2.47 -6.94
N GLU A 66 -2.93 -2.92 -5.70
CA GLU A 66 -2.43 -2.09 -4.59
C GLU A 66 -0.91 -1.90 -4.72
N LEU A 67 -0.46 -0.64 -4.66
CA LEU A 67 0.96 -0.26 -4.73
C LEU A 67 1.52 0.19 -3.37
N PHE A 68 0.78 -0.06 -2.29
CA PHE A 68 1.07 0.43 -0.94
C PHE A 68 1.27 1.96 -0.95
N THR A 69 2.14 2.47 -0.08
CA THR A 69 2.45 3.91 -0.07
C THR A 69 3.46 4.28 -1.14
N LYS A 70 3.19 5.39 -1.86
CA LYS A 70 4.13 6.05 -2.76
C LYS A 70 4.31 7.51 -2.35
N ARG A 71 5.54 8.03 -2.47
CA ARG A 71 5.87 9.45 -2.26
C ARG A 71 5.54 10.27 -3.51
N ASN A 72 5.23 11.55 -3.28
CA ASN A 72 5.05 12.55 -4.32
C ASN A 72 4.02 12.18 -5.41
N PHE A 73 2.90 11.57 -5.01
CA PHE A 73 1.89 11.11 -5.94
C PHE A 73 0.57 11.85 -5.76
N THR A 74 -0.01 12.32 -6.86
CA THR A 74 -1.34 12.94 -6.93
C THR A 74 -2.31 11.99 -7.62
N CYS A 75 -3.50 11.77 -7.07
CA CYS A 75 -4.51 10.89 -7.66
C CYS A 75 -4.87 11.29 -9.10
N ASP A 76 -4.90 10.35 -10.06
CA ASP A 76 -5.23 10.63 -11.46
C ASP A 76 -6.73 10.52 -11.79
N CYS A 77 -7.56 10.05 -10.87
CA CYS A 77 -8.99 9.82 -11.10
C CYS A 77 -9.69 11.11 -11.54
N GLY A 78 -10.32 11.08 -12.71
CA GLY A 78 -10.99 12.23 -13.31
C GLY A 78 -10.08 13.30 -13.91
N THR A 79 -8.79 13.01 -14.08
CA THR A 79 -7.85 13.87 -14.82
C THR A 79 -7.82 13.51 -16.31
N GLU A 80 -7.15 14.31 -17.13
CA GLU A 80 -6.94 14.04 -18.56
C GLU A 80 -6.15 12.73 -18.85
N ARG A 81 -5.47 12.18 -17.84
CA ARG A 81 -4.79 10.88 -17.96
C ARG A 81 -5.77 9.71 -17.88
N ASP A 82 -6.89 9.90 -17.20
CA ASP A 82 -7.93 8.90 -17.04
C ASP A 82 -8.81 8.87 -18.31
N LYS A 83 -8.38 8.10 -19.31
CA LYS A 83 -8.99 8.10 -20.65
C LYS A 83 -10.22 7.22 -20.81
N MET A 84 -10.48 6.35 -19.84
CA MET A 84 -11.56 5.36 -19.92
C MET A 84 -12.79 5.79 -19.10
N ILE A 85 -12.85 7.08 -18.72
CA ILE A 85 -14.01 7.65 -18.06
C ILE A 85 -15.22 7.54 -18.98
N LYS A 86 -16.16 6.66 -18.60
CA LYS A 86 -17.44 6.53 -19.27
C LYS A 86 -18.23 7.83 -19.12
N GLU A 87 -19.07 8.17 -20.10
CA GLU A 87 -19.96 9.33 -20.07
C GLU A 87 -20.94 9.22 -18.88
N HIS A 88 -20.47 9.63 -17.71
CA HIS A 88 -21.24 9.91 -16.52
C HIS A 88 -21.17 11.42 -16.25
N ASN A 89 -22.13 11.95 -15.51
CA ASN A 89 -22.23 13.39 -15.20
C ASN A 89 -20.97 13.97 -14.52
N CYS A 90 -20.14 13.12 -13.91
CA CYS A 90 -18.85 13.50 -13.34
C CYS A 90 -17.76 12.49 -13.71
N LYS A 91 -16.52 13.00 -13.76
CA LYS A 91 -15.28 12.28 -14.08
C LYS A 91 -14.71 11.55 -12.87
N CYS A 92 -14.78 12.15 -11.69
CA CYS A 92 -14.52 11.50 -10.40
C CYS A 92 -15.78 11.58 -9.54
N ASP A 93 -16.29 10.45 -9.07
CA ASP A 93 -17.49 10.41 -8.23
C ASP A 93 -17.29 11.02 -6.84
N VAL A 94 -16.06 11.12 -6.35
CA VAL A 94 -15.78 11.73 -5.06
C VAL A 94 -15.70 13.26 -5.16
N ARG A 95 -15.06 13.78 -6.22
CA ARG A 95 -14.87 15.23 -6.43
C ARG A 95 -16.00 15.90 -7.21
N LYS A 96 -16.81 15.10 -7.92
CA LYS A 96 -17.92 15.56 -8.78
C LYS A 96 -17.48 16.56 -9.86
N ASN A 97 -16.24 16.46 -10.35
CA ASN A 97 -15.76 17.29 -11.47
C ASN A 97 -16.41 16.85 -12.79
N VAL A 98 -16.80 17.81 -13.63
CA VAL A 98 -17.49 17.56 -14.92
C VAL A 98 -16.49 17.51 -16.08
N GLU A 99 -15.49 18.38 -16.02
CA GLU A 99 -14.39 18.44 -16.98
C GLU A 99 -13.18 17.66 -16.45
N ASN A 100 -12.33 17.22 -17.36
CA ASN A 100 -11.08 16.56 -16.99
C ASN A 100 -10.15 17.56 -16.30
N ASP A 101 -9.63 17.18 -15.13
CA ASP A 101 -8.60 17.96 -14.46
C ASP A 101 -7.22 17.75 -15.09
N ILE A 102 -6.28 18.63 -14.78
CA ILE A 102 -4.90 18.52 -15.26
C ILE A 102 -4.16 17.46 -14.45
N ALA A 103 -3.55 16.48 -15.12
CA ALA A 103 -2.76 15.46 -14.46
C ALA A 103 -1.45 16.06 -13.90
N SER A 104 -0.99 15.56 -12.75
CA SER A 104 0.25 16.08 -12.16
C SER A 104 1.48 15.67 -12.99
N LEU A 105 2.32 16.65 -13.32
CA LEU A 105 3.61 16.43 -13.98
C LEU A 105 4.67 15.82 -13.05
N SER A 106 4.44 15.83 -11.73
CA SER A 106 5.37 15.24 -10.76
C SER A 106 5.19 13.73 -10.57
N ASN A 107 4.05 13.17 -10.98
CA ASN A 107 3.78 11.74 -10.86
C ASN A 107 4.79 10.94 -11.69
N LYS A 108 5.33 9.88 -11.08
CA LYS A 108 6.18 8.89 -11.74
C LYS A 108 5.42 7.58 -11.89
N TYR A 109 5.67 6.90 -13.01
CA TYR A 109 4.99 5.65 -13.35
C TYR A 109 6.04 4.59 -13.69
N GLY A 110 6.38 3.78 -12.70
CA GLY A 110 7.18 2.56 -12.88
C GLY A 110 6.36 1.36 -13.37
N GLN A 111 7.02 0.20 -13.41
CA GLN A 111 6.39 -1.07 -13.76
C GLN A 111 5.27 -1.50 -12.80
N ASN A 112 5.29 -1.01 -11.57
CA ASN A 112 4.26 -1.31 -10.56
C ASN A 112 2.86 -0.94 -11.03
N PHE A 113 2.72 0.13 -11.83
CA PHE A 113 1.43 0.54 -12.39
C PHE A 113 0.84 -0.47 -13.39
N LYS A 114 1.65 -1.42 -13.88
CA LYS A 114 1.21 -2.55 -14.71
C LYS A 114 0.93 -3.81 -13.90
N GLY A 115 1.03 -3.73 -12.57
CA GLY A 115 0.97 -4.87 -11.66
C GLY A 115 2.28 -5.67 -11.54
N LEU A 116 3.38 -5.18 -12.10
CA LEU A 116 4.66 -5.88 -12.11
C LEU A 116 5.61 -5.32 -11.05
N PHE A 117 6.26 -6.20 -10.30
CA PHE A 117 7.16 -5.87 -9.21
C PHE A 117 8.51 -6.53 -9.41
N CYS A 118 9.50 -6.00 -8.68
CA CYS A 118 10.88 -6.49 -8.65
C CYS A 118 11.59 -6.37 -10.00
N SER A 119 12.91 -6.54 -10.02
CA SER A 119 13.68 -6.60 -11.27
C SER A 119 13.27 -7.74 -12.21
N CYS A 120 12.57 -8.76 -11.72
CA CYS A 120 12.07 -9.88 -12.53
C CYS A 120 10.75 -9.59 -13.25
N SER A 121 10.10 -8.44 -12.98
CA SER A 121 8.83 -8.04 -13.62
C SER A 121 7.71 -9.08 -13.42
N THR A 122 7.52 -9.54 -12.18
CA THR A 122 6.51 -10.56 -11.85
C THR A 122 5.34 -9.91 -11.11
N GLU A 123 4.13 -10.43 -11.32
CA GLU A 123 2.97 -10.00 -10.53
C GLU A 123 3.11 -10.44 -9.06
N TYR A 124 2.56 -9.65 -8.14
CA TYR A 124 2.55 -10.00 -6.72
C TYR A 124 1.55 -11.13 -6.46
N ASP A 125 2.01 -12.18 -5.78
CA ASP A 125 1.21 -13.32 -5.37
C ASP A 125 1.06 -13.32 -3.84
N PRO A 126 -0.12 -12.99 -3.29
CA PRO A 126 -0.34 -12.93 -1.84
C PRO A 126 -0.22 -14.29 -1.16
N ASP A 127 -0.36 -15.40 -1.89
CA ASP A 127 -0.22 -16.76 -1.36
C ASP A 127 1.25 -17.22 -1.29
N SER A 128 2.17 -16.43 -1.85
CA SER A 128 3.59 -16.73 -1.84
C SER A 128 4.22 -16.45 -0.47
N LYS A 129 4.99 -17.43 0.04
CA LYS A 129 5.81 -17.27 1.26
C LYS A 129 7.13 -16.53 1.04
N ALA A 130 7.39 -16.06 -0.18
CA ALA A 130 8.64 -15.39 -0.51
C ALA A 130 8.63 -13.96 0.04
N VAL A 131 9.67 -13.60 0.78
CA VAL A 131 9.80 -12.24 1.31
C VAL A 131 10.07 -11.23 0.17
N MET A 132 9.35 -10.12 0.22
CA MET A 132 9.60 -8.95 -0.61
C MET A 132 9.91 -7.73 0.25
N LEU A 133 10.93 -6.95 -0.11
CA LEU A 133 11.30 -5.72 0.60
C LEU A 133 11.14 -4.50 -0.30
N GLN A 134 10.48 -3.46 0.22
CA GLN A 134 10.40 -2.15 -0.45
C GLN A 134 11.71 -1.37 -0.28
N CYS A 135 12.21 -0.79 -1.37
CA CYS A 135 13.39 0.07 -1.31
C CYS A 135 13.06 1.44 -0.71
N VAL A 136 13.58 1.74 0.49
CA VAL A 136 13.32 3.01 1.20
C VAL A 136 13.85 4.22 0.42
N LEU A 137 14.97 4.07 -0.30
CA LEU A 137 15.52 5.18 -1.08
C LEU A 137 14.60 5.52 -2.25
N GLY A 138 14.15 4.53 -3.00
CA GLY A 138 13.08 4.66 -3.99
C GLY A 138 13.32 5.60 -5.19
N ILE A 139 14.39 6.40 -5.25
CA ILE A 139 14.51 7.47 -6.26
C ILE A 139 14.69 6.91 -7.69
N GLU A 140 15.57 5.92 -7.84
CA GLU A 140 15.85 5.31 -9.15
C GLU A 140 14.89 4.15 -9.44
N CYS A 141 14.49 3.40 -8.41
CA CYS A 141 13.62 2.24 -8.56
C CYS A 141 12.13 2.54 -8.38
N ASP A 142 11.74 3.80 -8.20
CA ASP A 142 10.33 4.20 -7.99
C ASP A 142 9.65 3.48 -6.81
N GLU A 143 10.35 3.33 -5.68
CA GLU A 143 9.85 2.61 -4.47
C GLU A 143 9.32 1.19 -4.75
N ASP A 144 9.95 0.47 -5.68
CA ASP A 144 9.64 -0.91 -6.03
C ASP A 144 9.99 -1.91 -4.90
N TRP A 145 9.34 -3.07 -4.98
CA TRP A 145 9.47 -4.20 -4.05
C TRP A 145 10.32 -5.30 -4.68
N TYR A 146 11.21 -5.90 -3.90
CA TYR A 146 12.18 -6.88 -4.42
C TYR A 146 12.13 -8.20 -3.65
N HIS A 147 12.03 -9.31 -4.38
CA HIS A 147 12.17 -10.66 -3.80
C HIS A 147 13.57 -10.85 -3.20
N ASP A 148 13.66 -11.53 -2.07
CA ASP A 148 14.92 -11.93 -1.43
C ASP A 148 15.93 -12.54 -2.41
N SER A 149 15.50 -13.49 -3.24
CA SER A 149 16.30 -14.12 -4.30
C SER A 149 16.84 -13.09 -5.30
N CYS A 150 15.98 -12.16 -5.70
CA CYS A 150 16.33 -11.16 -6.68
C CYS A 150 17.26 -10.12 -6.08
N ILE A 151 17.18 -9.82 -4.79
CA ILE A 151 18.14 -8.98 -4.06
C ILE A 151 19.53 -9.62 -4.08
N MET A 152 19.60 -10.94 -3.86
CA MET A 152 20.84 -11.73 -3.87
C MET A 152 21.41 -12.00 -5.28
N GLY A 153 20.68 -11.66 -6.34
CA GLY A 153 21.11 -11.91 -7.73
C GLY A 153 20.89 -13.35 -8.19
N ILE A 154 20.09 -14.13 -7.46
CA ILE A 154 19.83 -15.54 -7.81
C ILE A 154 18.90 -15.58 -9.02
N ASP A 155 19.37 -16.26 -10.07
CA ASP A 155 18.62 -16.51 -11.31
C ASP A 155 17.36 -17.34 -11.03
N ASP A 156 16.28 -17.05 -11.76
CA ASP A 156 15.00 -17.76 -11.67
C ASP A 156 15.17 -19.28 -11.79
N SER A 157 16.08 -19.73 -12.65
CA SER A 157 16.41 -21.15 -12.85
C SER A 157 16.98 -21.85 -11.62
N LYS A 158 17.49 -21.10 -10.64
CA LYS A 158 18.14 -21.62 -9.43
C LYS A 158 17.32 -21.37 -8.17
N LYS A 159 16.17 -20.71 -8.26
CA LYS A 159 15.33 -20.35 -7.10
C LYS A 159 14.86 -21.58 -6.32
N ASP A 160 14.34 -22.58 -7.02
CA ASP A 160 13.79 -23.79 -6.41
C ASP A 160 14.86 -24.69 -5.77
N ALA A 161 16.13 -24.49 -6.17
CA ALA A 161 17.27 -25.22 -5.61
C ALA A 161 17.80 -24.59 -4.31
N GLN A 162 17.33 -23.39 -3.93
CA GLN A 162 17.78 -22.72 -2.72
C GLN A 162 17.11 -23.30 -1.48
N VAL A 163 17.89 -23.47 -0.42
CA VAL A 163 17.36 -23.76 0.90
C VAL A 163 16.66 -22.50 1.42
N ARG A 164 15.38 -22.62 1.78
CA ARG A 164 14.63 -21.57 2.48
C ARG A 164 14.59 -21.86 3.97
N ILE A 165 14.74 -20.80 4.75
CA ILE A 165 14.64 -20.80 6.20
C ILE A 165 13.30 -20.16 6.55
N ASP A 166 12.41 -20.96 7.11
CA ASP A 166 11.10 -20.50 7.57
C ASP A 166 11.26 -19.68 8.85
N ASP A 167 10.59 -18.53 8.89
CA ASP A 167 10.39 -17.76 10.11
C ASP A 167 9.15 -18.30 10.85
N PRO A 168 9.31 -18.87 12.06
CA PRO A 168 8.19 -19.47 12.78
C PRO A 168 7.18 -18.44 13.31
N VAL A 169 7.52 -17.14 13.30
CA VAL A 169 6.68 -16.05 13.80
C VAL A 169 5.89 -15.40 12.68
N SER A 170 6.55 -15.02 11.57
CA SER A 170 5.86 -14.34 10.46
C SER A 170 5.21 -15.31 9.46
N GLY A 171 5.65 -16.58 9.42
CA GLY A 171 5.22 -17.54 8.42
C GLY A 171 5.86 -17.32 7.04
N GLU A 172 6.77 -16.34 6.94
CA GLU A 172 7.54 -16.04 5.73
C GLU A 172 8.80 -16.91 5.65
N SER A 173 9.38 -17.00 4.45
CA SER A 173 10.58 -17.79 4.21
C SER A 173 11.64 -17.01 3.43
N THR A 174 12.86 -17.01 3.96
CA THR A 174 14.02 -16.35 3.35
C THR A 174 15.02 -17.36 2.84
N ILE A 175 15.76 -17.01 1.78
CA ILE A 175 16.85 -17.85 1.28
C ILE A 175 18.02 -17.87 2.26
N GLU A 176 18.68 -19.03 2.40
CA GLU A 176 19.90 -19.17 3.21
C GLU A 176 20.95 -18.11 2.83
N GLY A 177 21.45 -17.38 3.83
CA GLY A 177 22.39 -16.27 3.64
C GLY A 177 21.74 -14.90 3.49
N PHE A 178 20.41 -14.83 3.35
CA PHE A 178 19.69 -13.58 3.47
C PHE A 178 19.72 -13.09 4.93
N PRO A 179 19.85 -11.77 5.18
CA PRO A 179 19.80 -11.23 6.54
C PRO A 179 18.47 -11.56 7.23
N HIS A 180 18.51 -11.95 8.51
CA HIS A 180 17.29 -12.13 9.29
C HIS A 180 16.44 -10.87 9.27
N LEU A 181 15.13 -11.02 9.08
CA LEU A 181 14.20 -9.90 8.88
C LEU A 181 14.18 -8.95 10.08
N ASP A 182 14.26 -9.48 11.30
CA ASP A 182 14.32 -8.68 12.54
C ASP A 182 15.65 -7.94 12.77
N SER A 183 16.66 -8.17 11.92
CA SER A 183 17.99 -7.57 12.12
C SER A 183 18.14 -6.18 11.51
N PHE A 184 17.18 -5.73 10.70
CA PHE A 184 17.20 -4.46 10.00
C PHE A 184 15.78 -3.86 9.91
N ASP A 185 15.71 -2.54 9.72
CA ASP A 185 14.42 -1.82 9.61
C ASP A 185 14.15 -1.31 8.20
N ALA A 186 15.19 -1.18 7.37
CA ALA A 186 15.01 -0.68 6.02
C ALA A 186 16.05 -1.24 5.05
N PHE A 187 15.67 -1.26 3.78
CA PHE A 187 16.44 -1.83 2.68
C PHE A 187 16.62 -0.80 1.56
N ILE A 188 17.83 -0.72 0.99
CA ILE A 188 18.13 0.06 -0.21
C ILE A 188 18.65 -0.88 -1.30
N CYS A 189 17.91 -0.95 -2.41
CA CYS A 189 18.24 -1.84 -3.52
C CYS A 189 19.50 -1.40 -4.29
N TRP A 190 20.13 -2.37 -4.91
CA TRP A 190 21.33 -2.18 -5.72
C TRP A 190 21.19 -1.16 -6.84
N LYS A 191 20.01 -1.00 -7.45
CA LYS A 191 19.79 0.01 -8.50
C LYS A 191 19.96 1.43 -7.93
N CYS A 192 19.36 1.69 -6.77
CA CYS A 192 19.49 2.96 -6.08
C CYS A 192 20.93 3.16 -5.55
N ILE A 193 21.56 2.12 -5.00
CA ILE A 193 22.97 2.19 -4.59
C ILE A 193 23.88 2.53 -5.77
N SER A 194 23.75 1.84 -6.90
CA SER A 194 24.56 2.08 -8.10
C SER A 194 24.37 3.49 -8.66
N LYS A 195 23.13 4.00 -8.66
CA LYS A 195 22.84 5.38 -9.10
C LYS A 195 23.52 6.43 -8.21
N TYR A 196 23.57 6.19 -6.91
CA TYR A 196 24.10 7.11 -5.90
C TYR A 196 25.41 6.59 -5.28
N ASP A 197 26.18 5.81 -6.03
CA ASP A 197 27.33 5.03 -5.56
C ASP A 197 28.37 5.90 -4.84
N TYR A 198 28.63 7.09 -5.38
CA TYR A 198 29.52 8.07 -4.75
C TYR A 198 29.13 8.38 -3.30
N TYR A 199 27.84 8.58 -3.01
CA TYR A 199 27.36 8.92 -1.67
C TYR A 199 27.41 7.71 -0.75
N PHE A 200 27.00 6.54 -1.23
CA PHE A 200 27.01 5.32 -0.43
C PHE A 200 28.44 4.84 -0.11
N LYS A 201 29.39 4.96 -1.04
CA LYS A 201 30.82 4.73 -0.75
C LYS A 201 31.33 5.65 0.36
N ARG A 202 30.94 6.93 0.34
CA ARG A 202 31.30 7.88 1.41
C ARG A 202 30.65 7.51 2.75
N ILE A 203 29.36 7.16 2.75
CA ILE A 203 28.64 6.73 3.96
C ILE A 203 29.28 5.47 4.55
N LEU A 204 29.53 4.45 3.73
CA LEU A 204 30.12 3.18 4.14
C LEU A 204 31.53 3.34 4.72
N SER A 205 32.30 4.32 4.23
CA SER A 205 33.66 4.63 4.71
C SER A 205 33.67 5.55 5.94
N HIS A 206 32.52 6.09 6.34
CA HIS A 206 32.42 7.02 7.46
C HIS A 206 32.32 6.27 8.79
N HIS A 207 32.86 6.82 9.88
CA HIS A 207 32.80 6.20 11.21
C HIS A 207 31.37 5.98 11.74
N ALA A 208 30.40 6.73 11.23
CA ALA A 208 28.99 6.55 11.56
C ALA A 208 28.33 5.36 10.83
N SER A 209 29.01 4.77 9.83
CA SER A 209 28.53 3.63 9.06
C SER A 209 28.07 2.49 9.96
N ASP A 210 28.84 2.14 11.00
CA ASP A 210 28.50 1.04 11.91
C ASP A 210 27.23 1.26 12.71
N LYS A 211 26.74 2.51 12.80
CA LYS A 211 25.47 2.83 13.46
C LYS A 211 24.29 2.90 12.50
N ILE A 212 24.56 3.15 11.22
CA ILE A 212 23.54 3.32 10.17
C ILE A 212 23.29 1.99 9.45
N ILE A 213 24.38 1.31 9.08
CA ILE A 213 24.40 0.17 8.18
C ILE A 213 24.45 -1.11 9.00
N GLN A 214 23.42 -1.94 8.85
CA GLN A 214 23.40 -3.28 9.43
C GLN A 214 24.36 -4.19 8.65
N CYS A 215 24.10 -4.38 7.36
CA CYS A 215 24.95 -5.19 6.49
C CYS A 215 24.90 -4.73 5.03
N LYS A 216 25.91 -5.17 4.28
CA LYS A 216 25.99 -5.05 2.83
C LYS A 216 25.77 -6.45 2.24
N LEU A 217 24.88 -6.57 1.27
CA LEU A 217 24.62 -7.85 0.59
C LEU A 217 24.98 -7.71 -0.89
N GLY A 218 26.02 -8.42 -1.32
CA GLY A 218 26.42 -8.47 -2.72
C GLY A 218 25.47 -9.34 -3.56
N ARG A 219 25.30 -8.97 -4.82
CA ARG A 219 24.64 -9.81 -5.83
C ARG A 219 25.68 -10.82 -6.31
N ASP A 220 25.32 -12.10 -6.35
CA ASP A 220 26.20 -13.23 -6.71
C ASP A 220 27.28 -13.59 -5.69
N SER A 221 27.18 -13.10 -4.45
CA SER A 221 28.12 -13.50 -3.40
C SER A 221 27.74 -14.89 -2.87
N GLU A 222 28.58 -15.89 -3.13
CA GLU A 222 28.79 -16.94 -2.13
C GLU A 222 29.03 -16.22 -0.80
N ILE A 223 28.29 -16.56 0.25
CA ILE A 223 28.29 -15.85 1.54
C ILE A 223 29.73 -15.74 2.06
N ILE A 224 30.35 -14.56 1.95
CA ILE A 224 31.65 -14.28 2.57
C ILE A 224 31.35 -13.57 3.90
N PRO A 225 31.60 -14.19 5.07
CA PRO A 225 31.45 -13.51 6.35
C PRO A 225 32.36 -12.28 6.39
N ASP A 226 31.84 -11.16 6.90
CA ASP A 226 32.63 -9.94 7.11
C ASP A 226 33.91 -10.27 7.92
N LYS A 227 35.08 -10.16 7.29
CA LYS A 227 36.37 -10.30 7.99
C LYS A 227 36.62 -9.03 8.80
N ILE A 228 36.51 -9.16 10.12
CA ILE A 228 36.89 -8.14 11.09
C ILE A 228 38.39 -8.31 11.37
N ASN A 229 39.20 -7.26 11.21
CA ASN A 229 40.60 -7.34 11.63
C ASN A 229 40.75 -7.34 13.16
N GLU A 230 41.96 -7.63 13.61
CA GLU A 230 42.40 -7.53 15.01
C GLU A 230 42.09 -6.19 15.69
N ASN A 231 41.80 -5.13 14.93
CA ASN A 231 41.44 -3.81 15.41
C ASN A 231 39.93 -3.52 15.40
N GLY A 232 39.08 -4.54 15.18
CA GLY A 232 37.62 -4.38 15.17
C GLY A 232 37.08 -3.60 13.96
N LYS A 233 37.89 -3.38 12.93
CA LYS A 233 37.47 -2.68 11.70
C LYS A 233 37.23 -3.69 10.58
N ARG A 234 36.20 -3.43 9.76
CA ARG A 234 35.93 -4.20 8.54
C ARG A 234 37.13 -4.06 7.59
N VAL A 235 37.69 -5.18 7.15
CA VAL A 235 38.81 -5.19 6.19
C VAL A 235 38.23 -5.15 4.78
N ILE A 236 38.54 -4.10 4.03
CA ILE A 236 38.35 -4.09 2.59
C ILE A 236 39.59 -4.78 2.00
N GLU A 237 39.48 -6.06 1.63
CA GLU A 237 40.48 -6.67 0.75
C GLU A 237 40.34 -5.99 -0.62
N GLU A 238 41.35 -5.20 -1.00
CA GLU A 238 41.48 -4.56 -2.30
C GLU A 238 41.62 -5.63 -3.39
N GLY A 239 40.51 -6.19 -3.86
CA GLY A 239 40.52 -7.20 -4.91
C GLY A 239 39.19 -7.77 -5.39
N GLN A 240 38.04 -7.59 -4.71
CA GLN A 240 36.80 -8.31 -5.07
C GLN A 240 35.49 -7.50 -5.19
N ASN A 241 35.49 -6.17 -5.08
CA ASN A 241 34.22 -5.40 -5.03
C ASN A 241 33.97 -4.53 -6.27
N ASN A 242 33.73 -5.17 -7.42
CA ASN A 242 33.08 -4.53 -8.58
C ASN A 242 31.65 -5.06 -8.82
N GLY A 243 31.11 -5.86 -7.89
CA GLY A 243 29.74 -6.38 -7.95
C GLY A 243 28.71 -5.36 -7.46
N GLU A 244 27.50 -5.43 -8.03
CA GLU A 244 26.34 -4.71 -7.52
C GLU A 244 25.97 -5.21 -6.11
N TYR A 245 25.49 -4.33 -5.24
CA TYR A 245 25.13 -4.69 -3.87
C TYR A 245 23.98 -3.87 -3.33
N SER A 246 23.27 -4.44 -2.36
CA SER A 246 22.23 -3.75 -1.59
C SER A 246 22.70 -3.48 -0.17
N VAL A 247 22.01 -2.56 0.49
CA VAL A 247 22.34 -2.10 1.86
C VAL A 247 21.12 -2.26 2.75
N PHE A 248 21.34 -2.80 3.95
CA PHE A 248 20.33 -2.93 5.00
C PHE A 248 20.67 -1.98 6.15
N LEU A 249 19.65 -1.32 6.70
CA LEU A 249 19.77 -0.24 7.67
C LEU A 249 19.26 -0.66 9.06
N LYS A 250 19.89 -0.17 10.12
CA LYS A 250 19.52 -0.45 11.52
C LYS A 250 18.31 0.36 11.97
N SER A 251 17.65 -0.02 13.06
CA SER A 251 16.43 0.61 13.59
C SER A 251 16.47 2.10 13.94
N ASP A 252 17.66 2.68 14.12
CA ASP A 252 17.85 4.12 14.37
C ASP A 252 18.56 4.85 13.21
N TYR A 253 18.59 4.26 12.01
CA TYR A 253 19.33 4.81 10.87
C TYR A 253 18.98 6.27 10.57
N SER A 254 17.70 6.64 10.69
CA SER A 254 17.20 8.00 10.46
C SER A 254 17.81 9.03 11.40
N LYS A 255 17.92 8.71 12.71
CA LYS A 255 18.55 9.59 13.72
C LYS A 255 20.06 9.71 13.49
N GLU A 256 20.70 8.64 13.06
CA GLU A 256 22.14 8.62 12.77
C GLU A 256 22.46 9.38 11.47
N PHE A 257 21.62 9.29 10.43
CA PHE A 257 21.74 10.17 9.26
C PHE A 257 21.51 11.64 9.61
N LYS A 258 20.56 11.95 10.51
CA LYS A 258 20.35 13.32 11.02
C LYS A 258 21.59 13.86 11.70
N THR A 259 22.20 13.04 12.56
CA THR A 259 23.44 13.38 13.29
C THR A 259 24.63 13.54 12.33
N LEU A 260 24.73 12.68 11.32
CA LEU A 260 25.74 12.77 10.27
C LEU A 260 25.59 14.09 9.51
N LYS A 261 24.39 14.38 9.01
CA LYS A 261 24.09 15.62 8.27
C LYS A 261 24.43 16.87 9.09
N ALA A 262 24.12 16.89 10.38
CA ALA A 262 24.40 18.03 11.26
C ALA A 262 25.89 18.33 11.45
N LYS A 263 26.77 17.34 11.22
CA LYS A 263 28.23 17.49 11.33
C LYS A 263 28.90 17.89 10.01
N LEU A 264 28.17 17.84 8.88
CA LEU A 264 28.69 18.18 7.56
C LEU A 264 28.55 19.68 7.28
N GLU A 265 29.46 20.24 6.49
CA GLU A 265 29.35 21.60 5.97
C GLU A 265 28.22 21.68 4.92
N LYS A 266 27.59 22.85 4.79
CA LYS A 266 26.38 23.02 3.96
C LYS A 266 26.62 22.82 2.45
N ASP A 267 27.85 23.01 2.00
CA ASP A 267 28.30 22.81 0.62
C ASP A 267 28.88 21.41 0.38
N ASP A 268 29.01 20.57 1.41
CA ASP A 268 29.39 19.18 1.24
C ASP A 268 28.34 18.45 0.39
N LYS A 269 28.77 17.75 -0.65
CA LYS A 269 27.89 16.97 -1.52
C LYS A 269 27.01 15.98 -0.76
N LEU A 270 27.52 15.35 0.30
CA LEU A 270 26.76 14.43 1.16
C LEU A 270 25.72 15.16 2.00
N PHE A 271 26.00 16.39 2.45
CA PHE A 271 25.00 17.25 3.07
C PHE A 271 23.87 17.53 2.07
N ILE A 272 24.21 17.99 0.86
CA ILE A 272 23.23 18.29 -0.19
C ILE A 272 22.40 17.05 -0.56
N PHE A 273 23.04 15.87 -0.63
CA PHE A 273 22.34 14.62 -0.88
C PHE A 273 21.30 14.33 0.21
N LEU A 274 21.68 14.36 1.49
CA LEU A 274 20.77 14.12 2.62
C LEU A 274 19.77 15.26 2.85
N ASP A 275 19.99 16.46 2.29
CA ASP A 275 19.09 17.61 2.44
C ASP A 275 18.09 17.74 1.31
N LYS A 276 18.51 17.48 0.06
CA LYS A 276 17.74 17.80 -1.14
C LYS A 276 17.35 16.59 -1.98
N ILE A 277 18.16 15.53 -1.94
CA ILE A 277 17.98 14.37 -2.83
C ILE A 277 17.27 13.24 -2.08
N ALA A 278 17.73 12.92 -0.87
CA ALA A 278 17.21 11.84 -0.04
C ALA A 278 16.88 12.30 1.39
N PRO A 279 16.09 13.38 1.59
CA PRO A 279 15.71 13.84 2.93
C PRO A 279 14.89 12.81 3.72
N PHE A 280 14.13 11.96 3.03
CA PHE A 280 13.33 10.87 3.59
C PHE A 280 14.16 9.72 4.19
N LEU A 281 15.50 9.72 4.02
CA LEU A 281 16.37 8.85 4.83
C LEU A 281 16.55 9.35 6.27
N ILE A 282 16.13 10.57 6.57
CA ILE A 282 16.22 11.20 7.91
C ILE A 282 14.84 11.34 8.52
N GLU A 283 13.90 11.84 7.74
CA GLU A 283 12.53 12.11 8.18
C GLU A 283 11.62 11.82 7.01
N ASP A 284 10.83 10.76 7.15
CA ASP A 284 9.93 10.35 6.09
C ASP A 284 8.74 11.31 5.97
N ASP A 285 8.20 11.43 4.75
CA ASP A 285 7.00 12.21 4.52
C ASP A 285 5.82 11.58 5.29
N PRO A 286 4.98 12.37 5.98
CA PRO A 286 3.81 11.83 6.66
C PRO A 286 2.91 11.12 5.63
N ILE A 287 2.57 9.87 5.92
CA ILE A 287 1.61 9.12 5.11
C ILE A 287 0.25 9.76 5.36
N TYR A 288 -0.42 10.18 4.29
CA TYR A 288 -1.79 10.62 4.38
C TYR A 288 -2.68 9.43 4.73
N GLU A 289 -3.26 9.51 5.91
CA GLU A 289 -4.34 8.65 6.37
C GLU A 289 -5.62 9.50 6.37
N PRO A 290 -6.72 9.05 5.73
CA PRO A 290 -8.01 9.70 5.90
C PRO A 290 -8.35 9.78 7.39
N ALA A 291 -8.93 10.91 7.82
CA ALA A 291 -9.31 11.07 9.21
C ALA A 291 -10.25 9.92 9.61
N ALA A 292 -9.91 9.21 10.69
CA ALA A 292 -10.89 8.38 11.38
C ALA A 292 -12.02 9.32 11.81
N GLU A 293 -13.24 9.08 11.33
CA GLU A 293 -14.35 9.83 11.87
C GLU A 293 -14.44 9.52 13.37
N PRO A 294 -14.73 10.51 14.23
CA PRO A 294 -15.23 10.16 15.55
C PRO A 294 -16.39 9.18 15.36
N GLU A 295 -16.51 8.18 16.24
CA GLU A 295 -17.73 7.36 16.32
C GLU A 295 -18.90 8.31 16.55
N ASP A 296 -19.52 8.81 15.48
CA ASP A 296 -20.46 9.91 15.55
C ASP A 296 -21.69 9.50 14.74
N ASP A 297 -22.69 8.97 15.47
CA ASP A 297 -24.08 8.76 15.03
C ASP A 297 -24.74 10.02 14.39
N THR A 298 -23.99 11.12 14.38
CA THR A 298 -24.31 12.47 13.91
C THR A 298 -24.43 12.59 12.40
N ASP A 299 -23.83 11.70 11.61
CA ASP A 299 -23.90 11.78 10.14
C ASP A 299 -25.33 11.56 9.61
N ILE A 300 -26.11 10.71 10.30
CA ILE A 300 -27.55 10.52 10.05
C ILE A 300 -28.33 11.78 10.43
N ILE A 301 -28.00 12.41 11.57
CA ILE A 301 -28.71 13.59 12.09
C ILE A 301 -28.44 14.84 11.23
N GLN A 302 -27.21 15.00 10.72
CA GLN A 302 -26.87 16.10 9.83
C GLN A 302 -27.48 15.94 8.44
N LEU A 303 -27.51 14.71 7.90
CA LEU A 303 -28.20 14.42 6.64
C LEU A 303 -29.70 14.73 6.74
N VAL A 304 -30.34 14.31 7.85
CA VAL A 304 -31.74 14.62 8.17
C VAL A 304 -31.94 16.15 8.28
N SER A 305 -31.02 16.86 8.93
CA SER A 305 -31.10 18.32 9.10
C SER A 305 -30.95 19.09 7.79
N LYS A 306 -30.08 18.64 6.88
CA LYS A 306 -29.87 19.26 5.55
C LYS A 306 -31.08 19.08 4.63
N ILE A 307 -31.75 17.94 4.74
CA ILE A 307 -32.97 17.62 3.97
C ILE A 307 -34.16 18.44 4.48
N LEU A 308 -34.26 18.67 5.80
CA LEU A 308 -35.27 19.54 6.40
C LEU A 308 -35.14 21.02 5.97
N GLN A 309 -33.92 21.48 5.68
CA GLN A 309 -33.65 22.87 5.27
C GLN A 309 -33.97 23.17 3.79
N ASN A 310 -33.93 22.17 2.91
CA ASN A 310 -34.11 22.35 1.46
C ASN A 310 -35.56 22.20 0.96
N GLY A 311 -36.54 22.15 1.87
CA GLY A 311 -37.96 22.30 1.52
C GLY A 311 -38.59 21.14 0.75
N ALA A 312 -37.95 19.96 0.69
CA ALA A 312 -38.61 18.75 0.22
C ALA A 312 -39.65 18.30 1.28
N SER A 313 -40.89 18.03 0.86
CA SER A 313 -41.93 17.60 1.80
C SER A 313 -41.54 16.27 2.45
N VAL A 314 -41.45 16.30 3.78
CA VAL A 314 -40.98 15.23 4.69
C VAL A 314 -41.71 13.89 4.50
N GLY A 315 -42.90 13.86 3.90
CA GLY A 315 -43.72 12.65 3.77
C GLY A 315 -43.16 11.56 2.86
N GLY A 316 -42.53 11.90 1.72
CA GLY A 316 -42.14 10.87 0.74
C GLY A 316 -40.84 10.13 1.08
N VAL A 317 -39.87 10.81 1.68
CA VAL A 317 -38.52 10.27 1.90
C VAL A 317 -38.40 9.60 3.28
N VAL A 318 -39.03 10.14 4.32
CA VAL A 318 -39.11 9.49 5.64
C VAL A 318 -39.90 8.19 5.53
N ASP A 319 -40.99 8.19 4.77
CA ASP A 319 -41.78 6.98 4.56
C ASP A 319 -40.97 5.94 3.78
N THR A 320 -40.19 6.32 2.77
CA THR A 320 -39.33 5.38 2.03
C THR A 320 -38.22 4.77 2.91
N MET A 321 -37.59 5.55 3.79
CA MET A 321 -36.44 5.10 4.60
C MET A 321 -36.87 4.33 5.87
N VAL A 322 -37.95 4.77 6.52
CA VAL A 322 -38.61 4.02 7.61
C VAL A 322 -39.23 2.73 7.06
N THR A 323 -39.83 2.78 5.88
CA THR A 323 -40.35 1.58 5.19
C THR A 323 -39.22 0.63 4.82
N PHE A 324 -38.09 1.11 4.29
CA PHE A 324 -36.95 0.25 3.97
C PHE A 324 -36.34 -0.43 5.21
N ASN A 325 -36.11 0.32 6.29
CA ASN A 325 -35.59 -0.25 7.54
C ASN A 325 -36.60 -1.18 8.23
N SER A 326 -37.89 -0.86 8.16
CA SER A 326 -38.98 -1.74 8.63
C SER A 326 -39.05 -3.03 7.80
N MET A 327 -38.91 -2.93 6.47
CA MET A 327 -38.85 -4.09 5.56
C MET A 327 -37.62 -4.96 5.83
N LYS A 328 -36.44 -4.35 6.03
CA LYS A 328 -35.21 -5.07 6.39
C LYS A 328 -35.37 -5.82 7.72
N THR A 329 -35.96 -5.17 8.72
CA THR A 329 -36.19 -5.77 10.05
C THR A 329 -37.18 -6.93 9.96
N LYS A 330 -38.32 -6.72 9.28
CA LYS A 330 -39.34 -7.77 9.08
C LYS A 330 -38.84 -8.94 8.26
N LEU A 331 -38.01 -8.69 7.23
CA LEU A 331 -37.39 -9.73 6.43
C LEU A 331 -36.41 -10.56 7.28
N ASN A 332 -35.60 -9.90 8.10
CA ASN A 332 -34.68 -10.58 9.01
C ASN A 332 -35.43 -11.41 10.07
N GLU A 333 -36.51 -10.89 10.65
CA GLU A 333 -37.37 -11.63 11.59
C GLU A 333 -38.07 -12.82 10.91
N TYR A 334 -38.58 -12.62 9.69
CA TYR A 334 -39.19 -13.67 8.90
C TYR A 334 -38.19 -14.79 8.62
N LEU A 335 -36.99 -14.47 8.15
CA LEU A 335 -35.92 -15.44 7.86
C LEU A 335 -35.40 -16.11 9.14
N LYS A 336 -35.38 -15.41 10.28
CA LYS A 336 -35.03 -15.98 11.59
C LYS A 336 -35.97 -17.10 12.01
N SER A 337 -37.26 -17.00 11.69
CA SER A 337 -38.22 -18.09 11.96
C SER A 337 -37.89 -19.39 11.20
N PHE A 338 -37.23 -19.31 10.03
CA PHE A 338 -36.77 -20.49 9.30
C PHE A 338 -35.52 -21.08 9.95
N ALA A 339 -34.62 -20.23 10.47
CA ALA A 339 -33.44 -20.66 11.22
C ALA A 339 -33.84 -21.37 12.53
N GLU A 340 -34.80 -20.83 13.28
CA GLU A 340 -35.29 -21.43 14.54
C GLU A 340 -35.99 -22.78 14.32
N ASN A 341 -36.60 -22.99 13.15
CA ASN A 341 -37.28 -24.23 12.79
C ASN A 341 -36.44 -25.19 11.94
N ASN A 342 -35.15 -24.86 11.72
CA ASN A 342 -34.20 -25.64 10.93
C ASN A 342 -34.71 -25.97 9.50
N ARG A 343 -35.37 -25.00 8.86
CA ARG A 343 -35.95 -25.13 7.51
C ARG A 343 -35.11 -24.38 6.49
N VAL A 344 -34.96 -24.97 5.30
CA VAL A 344 -34.26 -24.36 4.17
C VAL A 344 -35.19 -23.36 3.48
N VAL A 345 -34.73 -22.11 3.33
CA VAL A 345 -35.45 -21.05 2.60
C VAL A 345 -35.36 -21.31 1.10
N LYS A 346 -36.51 -21.30 0.42
CA LYS A 346 -36.60 -21.38 -1.04
C LYS A 346 -36.96 -20.02 -1.64
N GLU A 347 -36.71 -19.86 -2.94
CA GLU A 347 -37.08 -18.64 -3.69
C GLU A 347 -38.57 -18.30 -3.57
N GLU A 348 -39.42 -19.33 -3.50
CA GLU A 348 -40.86 -19.21 -3.29
C GLU A 348 -41.20 -18.56 -1.93
N ASP A 349 -40.43 -18.84 -0.88
CA ASP A 349 -40.65 -18.30 0.47
C ASP A 349 -40.34 -16.81 0.54
N VAL A 350 -39.32 -16.36 -0.20
CA VAL A 350 -38.94 -14.95 -0.33
C VAL A 350 -39.99 -14.20 -1.15
N LYS A 351 -40.43 -14.78 -2.28
CA LYS A 351 -41.52 -14.20 -3.09
C LYS A 351 -42.83 -14.11 -2.31
N ASN A 352 -43.13 -15.10 -1.47
CA ASN A 352 -44.33 -15.11 -0.62
C ASN A 352 -44.26 -14.04 0.47
N PHE A 353 -43.09 -13.81 1.07
CA PHE A 353 -42.89 -12.70 2.02
C PHE A 353 -43.23 -11.35 1.37
N PHE A 354 -42.62 -11.05 0.21
CA PHE A 354 -42.88 -9.76 -0.45
C PHE A 354 -44.33 -9.62 -0.94
N ARG A 355 -44.98 -10.70 -1.36
CA ARG A 355 -46.43 -10.69 -1.67
C ARG A 355 -47.29 -10.44 -0.44
N SER A 356 -46.94 -10.99 0.72
CA SER A 356 -47.70 -10.80 1.97
C SER A 356 -47.53 -9.42 2.61
N VAL A 357 -46.57 -8.63 2.13
CA VAL A 357 -46.27 -7.27 2.61
C VAL A 357 -46.90 -6.20 1.71
N GLU A 358 -47.39 -6.58 0.52
CA GLU A 358 -48.09 -5.70 -0.44
C GLU A 358 -49.62 -5.67 -0.28
N GLU A 359 -50.20 -6.57 0.53
CA GLU A 359 -51.61 -6.55 0.99
C GLU A 359 -51.73 -5.83 2.35
#